data_AF-A0A4V1SAE4-F1
#
_entry.id   AF-A0A4V1SAE4-F1
#
_cell.length_a   1.000
_cell.length_b   1.000
_cell.length_c   1.000
_cell.angle_alpha   90.00
_cell.angle_beta   90.00
_cell.angle_gamma   90.00
#
_symmetry.space_group_name_H-M   'P 1'
#
loop_
_entity.id
_entity.type
_entity.pdbx_description
1 polymer ?
#
loop_
_entity_poly.entity_id
_entity_poly.type
_entity_poly.pdbx_seq_one_letter_code
_entity_poly.pdbx_strand_id
1 'polypeptide(L)'
;MDWLDCRVEVLGSELQVLPPGVGKRDATLEVQRRWFAGQPPLLCMGDMPLDLEFMRLGGLLATPTGSTLDLSWPASAVPAVAV
;
A
#
# COMPACT_ATOMS: atom_id res chain seq x y z
N MET A 1 11.58 7.79 -23.25
CA MET A 1 10.71 7.60 -22.07
C MET A 1 10.19 8.96 -21.69
N ASP A 2 8.87 9.12 -21.72
CA ASP A 2 8.23 10.34 -21.25
C ASP A 2 8.05 10.22 -19.73
N TRP A 3 8.63 11.14 -18.98
CA TRP A 3 8.64 11.11 -17.51
C TRP A 3 7.38 11.72 -16.89
N LEU A 4 6.51 12.31 -17.73
CA LEU A 4 5.32 13.05 -17.32
C LEU A 4 4.33 12.22 -16.49
N ASP A 5 4.30 10.90 -16.70
CA ASP A 5 3.39 9.99 -16.00
C ASP A 5 4.06 9.18 -14.87
N CYS A 6 5.34 9.47 -14.56
CA CYS A 6 6.03 8.81 -13.46
C CYS A 6 5.47 9.29 -12.12
N ARG A 7 5.20 8.35 -11.21
CA ARG A 7 4.92 8.67 -9.81
C ARG A 7 6.22 9.03 -9.12
N VAL A 8 6.26 10.20 -8.49
CA VAL A 8 7.42 10.68 -7.73
C VAL A 8 7.03 10.83 -6.27
N GLU A 9 7.80 10.24 -5.37
CA GLU A 9 7.53 10.27 -3.94
C GLU A 9 8.83 10.37 -3.13
N VAL A 10 8.77 11.06 -2.00
CA VAL A 10 9.89 11.19 -1.06
C VAL A 10 9.64 10.27 0.13
N LEU A 11 10.51 9.28 0.30
CA LEU A 11 10.45 8.26 1.33
C LEU A 11 11.58 8.50 2.34
N GLY A 12 11.34 9.36 3.32
CA GLY A 12 12.36 9.75 4.30
C GLY A 12 13.53 10.49 3.63
N SER A 13 14.66 9.80 3.45
CA SER A 13 15.86 10.34 2.79
C SER A 13 16.00 9.92 1.32
N GLU A 14 15.02 9.20 0.78
CA GLU A 14 15.06 8.67 -0.59
C GLU A 14 14.02 9.37 -1.49
N LEU A 15 14.38 9.56 -2.76
CA LEU A 15 13.44 9.95 -3.81
C LEU A 15 13.15 8.71 -4.66
N GLN A 16 11.90 8.27 -4.65
CA GLN A 16 11.45 7.17 -5.49
C GLN A 16 10.75 7.74 -6.74
N VAL A 17 11.16 7.25 -7.91
CA VAL A 17 10.53 7.56 -9.19
C VAL A 17 10.09 6.24 -9.82
N LEU A 18 8.77 6.05 -9.95
CA LEU A 18 8.17 4.84 -10.51
C LEU A 18 7.53 5.14 -11.87
N PRO A 19 7.79 4.32 -12.90
CA PRO A 19 7.04 4.40 -14.15
C PRO A 19 5.53 4.17 -13.92
N PRO A 20 4.67 4.68 -14.82
CA PRO A 20 3.23 4.40 -14.75
C PRO A 20 2.96 2.89 -14.79
N GLY A 21 2.00 2.44 -13.97
CA GLY A 21 1.61 1.03 -13.87
C GLY A 21 2.61 0.13 -13.12
N VAL A 22 3.62 0.72 -12.46
CA VAL A 22 4.55 0.00 -11.59
C VAL A 22 4.24 0.33 -10.13
N GLY A 23 3.80 -0.68 -9.38
CA GLY A 23 3.54 -0.52 -7.95
C GLY A 23 3.18 -1.81 -7.23
N LYS A 24 3.14 -1.73 -5.89
CA LYS A 24 2.77 -2.86 -5.02
C LYS A 24 1.39 -3.41 -5.38
N ARG A 25 0.45 -2.54 -5.77
CA ARG A 25 -0.92 -2.94 -6.15
C ARG A 25 -0.92 -3.87 -7.37
N ASP A 26 -0.30 -3.47 -8.46
CA ASP A 26 -0.28 -4.26 -9.71
C ASP A 26 0.46 -5.58 -9.51
N ALA A 27 1.56 -5.55 -8.76
CA ALA A 27 2.27 -6.76 -8.36
C ALA A 27 1.37 -7.70 -7.52
N THR A 28 0.60 -7.16 -6.59
CA THR A 28 -0.33 -7.94 -5.74
C THR A 28 -1.44 -8.57 -6.58
N LEU A 29 -2.02 -7.83 -7.54
CA LEU A 29 -3.02 -8.35 -8.45
C LEU A 29 -2.49 -9.50 -9.31
N GLU A 30 -1.27 -9.36 -9.83
CA GLU A 30 -0.65 -10.43 -10.61
C GLU A 30 -0.33 -11.64 -9.72
N VAL A 31 0.07 -11.42 -8.48
CA VAL A 31 0.31 -12.48 -7.52
C VAL A 31 -0.96 -13.25 -7.20
N GLN A 32 -2.02 -12.53 -6.90
CA GLN A 32 -3.36 -13.07 -6.67
C GLN A 32 -3.83 -13.92 -7.86
N ARG A 33 -3.65 -13.42 -9.08
CA ARG A 33 -4.05 -14.13 -10.30
C ARG A 33 -3.27 -15.42 -10.52
N ARG A 34 -1.95 -15.40 -10.33
CA ARG A 34 -1.08 -16.54 -10.65
C ARG A 34 -1.07 -17.63 -9.59
N TRP A 35 -1.09 -17.26 -8.32
CA TRP A 35 -0.81 -18.20 -7.22
C TRP A 35 -1.99 -18.41 -6.27
N PHE A 36 -2.98 -17.53 -6.28
CA PHE A 36 -4.12 -17.60 -5.36
C PHE A 36 -5.47 -17.75 -6.08
N ALA A 37 -5.47 -18.19 -7.34
CA ALA A 37 -6.69 -18.40 -8.14
C ALA A 37 -7.63 -17.18 -8.15
N GLY A 38 -7.07 -15.97 -8.10
CA GLY A 38 -7.87 -14.74 -8.06
C GLY A 38 -8.50 -14.43 -6.70
N GLN A 39 -8.18 -15.17 -5.63
CA GLN A 39 -8.70 -14.88 -4.29
C GLN A 39 -8.00 -13.66 -3.66
N PRO A 40 -8.76 -12.73 -3.05
CA PRO A 40 -8.18 -11.56 -2.40
C PRO A 40 -7.34 -11.97 -1.16
N PRO A 41 -6.31 -11.19 -0.80
CA PRO A 41 -5.59 -11.41 0.45
C PRO A 41 -6.52 -11.34 1.66
N LEU A 42 -6.33 -12.24 2.63
CA LEU A 42 -7.06 -12.14 3.90
C LEU A 42 -6.59 -10.94 4.72
N LEU A 43 -5.28 -10.72 4.76
CA LEU A 43 -4.62 -9.67 5.53
C LEU A 43 -3.63 -8.92 4.64
N CYS A 44 -3.69 -7.60 4.68
CA CYS A 44 -2.70 -6.71 4.12
C CYS A 44 -2.08 -5.86 5.22
N MET A 45 -0.75 -5.83 5.26
CA MET A 45 0.03 -5.00 6.18
C MET A 45 0.88 -4.01 5.40
N GLY A 46 0.86 -2.75 5.82
CA GLY A 46 1.68 -1.68 5.26
C GLY A 46 1.91 -0.59 6.29
N ASP A 47 2.91 0.24 6.06
CA ASP A 47 3.41 1.24 7.01
C ASP A 47 3.38 2.66 6.43
N MET A 48 3.19 2.78 5.12
CA MET A 48 3.15 4.06 4.40
C MET A 48 1.73 4.34 3.85
N PRO A 49 1.28 5.61 3.80
CA PRO A 49 0.02 6.00 3.15
C PRO A 49 -0.19 5.40 1.76
N LEU A 50 0.88 5.30 0.96
CA LEU A 50 0.83 4.71 -0.38
C LEU A 50 0.45 3.23 -0.38
N ASP A 51 0.76 2.50 0.69
CA ASP A 51 0.46 1.08 0.79
C ASP A 51 -1.06 0.81 0.78
N LEU A 52 -1.87 1.80 1.15
CA LEU A 52 -3.33 1.73 1.06
C LEU A 52 -3.83 1.34 -0.34
N GLU A 53 -3.08 1.66 -1.41
CA GLU A 53 -3.41 1.27 -2.78
C GLU A 53 -3.51 -0.23 -2.99
N PHE A 54 -2.58 -1.01 -2.40
CA PHE A 54 -2.62 -2.47 -2.45
C PHE A 54 -3.36 -3.04 -1.24
N MET A 55 -3.25 -2.41 -0.07
CA MET A 55 -3.85 -2.93 1.15
C MET A 55 -5.37 -3.06 1.01
N ARG A 56 -6.03 -2.11 0.33
CA ARG A 56 -7.47 -2.15 0.03
C ARG A 56 -7.93 -3.35 -0.80
N LEU A 57 -7.01 -4.14 -1.36
CA LEU A 57 -7.33 -5.41 -2.03
C LEU A 57 -7.62 -6.53 -1.01
N GLY A 58 -7.20 -6.37 0.24
CA GLY A 58 -7.38 -7.35 1.30
C GLY A 58 -8.65 -7.16 2.10
N GLY A 59 -9.07 -8.22 2.80
CA GLY A 59 -10.24 -8.19 3.69
C GLY A 59 -9.97 -7.49 5.02
N LEU A 60 -8.77 -7.67 5.58
CA LEU A 60 -8.30 -7.05 6.81
C LEU A 60 -7.08 -6.19 6.54
N LEU A 61 -7.05 -5.00 7.14
CA LEU A 61 -5.96 -4.05 7.04
C LEU A 61 -5.28 -3.95 8.40
N ALA A 62 -3.95 -3.98 8.42
CA ALA A 62 -3.18 -3.73 9.63
C ALA A 62 -1.99 -2.82 9.31
N THR A 63 -1.57 -2.04 10.30
CA THR A 63 -0.42 -1.13 10.21
C THR A 63 0.36 -1.20 11.52
N PRO A 64 1.71 -1.14 11.50
CA PRO A 64 2.48 -1.08 12.73
C PRO A 64 2.18 0.21 13.50
N THR A 65 2.04 0.12 14.82
CA THR A 65 1.94 1.30 15.70
C THR A 65 3.16 2.20 15.53
N GLY A 66 2.95 3.50 15.40
CA GLY A 66 3.99 4.51 15.19
C GLY A 66 4.51 4.61 13.76
N SER A 67 3.98 3.82 12.81
CA SER A 67 4.29 3.97 11.38
C SER A 67 3.73 5.29 10.82
N THR A 68 4.23 5.73 9.65
CA THR A 68 3.70 6.92 8.98
C THR A 68 2.22 6.78 8.69
N LEU A 69 1.77 5.58 8.30
CA LEU A 69 0.37 5.29 8.06
C LEU A 69 -0.48 5.40 9.35
N ASP A 70 -0.02 4.81 10.46
CA ASP A 70 -0.67 4.92 11.78
C ASP A 70 -0.82 6.38 12.22
N LEU A 71 0.26 7.15 12.12
CA LEU A 71 0.29 8.57 12.51
C LEU A 71 -0.52 9.48 11.56
N SER A 72 -0.80 9.04 10.34
CA SER A 72 -1.57 9.79 9.34
C SER A 72 -3.08 9.52 9.42
N TRP A 73 -3.51 8.57 10.25
CA TRP A 73 -4.92 8.21 10.35
C TRP A 73 -5.72 9.35 10.99
N PRO A 74 -6.89 9.74 10.44
CA PRO A 74 -7.71 10.78 11.04
C PRO A 74 -8.16 10.33 12.44
N ALA A 75 -7.89 11.15 13.46
CA ALA A 75 -8.17 10.87 14.87
C ALA A 75 -9.65 10.56 15.19
N SER A 76 -10.57 10.80 14.25
CA SER A 76 -12.00 10.52 14.36
C SER A 76 -12.41 9.13 13.84
N ALA A 77 -11.52 8.39 13.18
CA ALA A 77 -11.80 7.02 12.78
C ALA A 77 -11.52 6.09 13.96
N VAL A 78 -12.54 5.32 14.35
CA VAL A 78 -12.56 4.17 15.29
C VAL A 78 -11.18 3.53 15.46
N PRO A 79 -10.74 3.14 16.68
CA PRO A 79 -9.40 2.64 16.92
C PRO A 79 -9.04 1.56 15.89
N ALA A 80 -8.06 1.87 15.05
CA ALA A 80 -7.38 0.85 14.28
C ALA A 80 -6.92 -0.19 15.29
N VAL A 81 -7.32 -1.44 15.11
CA VAL A 81 -6.79 -2.54 15.91
C VAL A 81 -5.32 -2.66 15.53
N ALA A 82 -4.45 -1.99 16.28
CA ALA A 82 -3.03 -2.25 16.29
C ALA A 82 -2.84 -3.66 16.85
N VAL A 83 -2.25 -4.54 16.03
CA VAL A 83 -1.83 -5.88 16.44
C VAL A 83 -0.34 -5.84 16.73
#